data_AF-A0A9C7CTY4-F1
#
_entry.id   AF-A0A9C7CTY4-F1
#
_cell.length_a   1.000
_cell.length_b   1.000
_cell.length_c   1.000
_cell.angle_alpha   90.00
_cell.angle_beta   90.00
_cell.angle_gamma   90.00
#
_symmetry.space_group_name_H-M   'P 1'
#
loop_
_entity.id
_entity.type
_entity.pdbx_description
1 polymer ?
#
loop_
_entity_poly.entity_id
_entity_poly.type
_entity_poly.pdbx_seq_one_letter_code
_entity_poly.pdbx_strand_id
1 'polypeptide(L)' 'MATKKTVTTVNKSAVDGRFVSAKTAKSNPSTTFKQTVVKQAKPKK' A
#
# COMPACT_ATOMS: atom_id res chain seq x y z
N MET A 1 -15.50 -10.20 -18.59
CA MET A 1 -14.90 -10.78 -17.37
C MET A 1 -14.62 -9.66 -16.38
N ALA A 2 -15.36 -9.60 -15.26
CA ALA A 2 -15.18 -8.55 -14.25
C ALA A 2 -13.93 -8.84 -13.40
N THR A 3 -12.88 -8.04 -13.53
CA THR A 3 -11.73 -8.08 -12.62
C THR A 3 -12.17 -7.57 -11.25
N LYS A 4 -12.05 -8.39 -10.20
CA LYS A 4 -12.24 -7.92 -8.82
C LYS A 4 -11.15 -6.88 -8.50
N LYS A 5 -11.58 -5.64 -8.26
CA LYS A 5 -10.75 -4.55 -7.75
C LYS A 5 -10.99 -4.44 -6.25
N THR A 6 -9.95 -4.64 -5.43
CA THR A 6 -10.04 -4.52 -3.97
C THR A 6 -9.34 -3.24 -3.53
N VAL A 7 -10.04 -2.37 -2.81
CA VAL A 7 -9.45 -1.18 -2.21
C VAL A 7 -8.87 -1.56 -0.85
N THR A 8 -7.62 -1.18 -0.57
CA THR A 8 -6.96 -1.45 0.71
C THR A 8 -6.06 -0.29 1.13
N THR A 9 -5.81 -0.17 2.43
CA THR A 9 -4.95 0.87 3.01
C THR A 9 -3.60 0.26 3.40
N VAL A 10 -2.52 0.84 2.88
CA VAL A 10 -1.14 0.41 3.11
C VAL A 10 -0.32 1.55 3.69
N ASN A 11 0.77 1.24 4.39
CA ASN A 11 1.73 2.26 4.83
C ASN A 11 2.85 2.37 3.79
N LYS A 12 3.25 3.60 3.45
CA LYS A 12 4.29 3.88 2.45
C LYS A 12 5.28 4.91 2.97
N SER A 13 6.56 4.68 2.71
CA SER A 13 7.63 5.65 3.02
C SER A 13 7.60 6.81 2.03
N ALA A 14 7.66 8.03 2.53
CA ALA A 14 7.80 9.26 1.74
C ALA A 14 9.21 9.42 1.16
N VAL A 15 10.21 8.77 1.75
CA VAL A 15 11.61 8.88 1.33
C VAL A 15 11.89 8.01 0.11
N ASP A 16 11.59 6.71 0.21
CA ASP A 16 11.94 5.73 -0.84
C ASP A 16 10.74 5.22 -1.63
N GLY A 17 9.52 5.60 -1.25
CA GLY A 17 8.30 5.10 -1.88
C GLY A 17 7.99 3.62 -1.62
N ARG A 18 8.71 2.94 -0.72
CA ARG A 18 8.51 1.53 -0.38
C ARG A 18 7.27 1.34 0.49
N PHE A 19 6.59 0.20 0.35
CA PHE A 19 5.56 -0.23 1.29
C PHE A 19 6.22 -0.76 2.57
N VAL A 20 5.75 -0.30 3.73
CA VAL A 20 6.36 -0.61 5.02
C VAL A 20 5.36 -1.24 5.98
N SER A 21 5.87 -1.95 6.97
CA SER A 21 5.05 -2.58 8.01
C SER A 21 4.43 -1.54 8.95
N ALA A 22 3.40 -1.94 9.70
CA ALA A 22 2.82 -1.08 10.75
C ALA A 22 3.83 -0.74 11.86
N LYS A 23 4.76 -1.66 12.18
CA LYS A 23 5.83 -1.41 13.15
C LYS A 23 6.76 -0.28 12.66
N THR A 24 7.16 -0.34 11.39
CA THR A 24 7.98 0.70 10.77
C THR A 24 7.26 2.04 10.74
N ALA A 25 5.96 2.04 10.43
CA ALA A 25 5.13 3.25 10.46
C ALA A 25 5.05 3.88 11.86
N LYS A 26 5.05 3.06 12.92
CA LYS A 26 5.05 3.53 14.31
C LYS A 26 6.41 4.04 14.77
N SER A 27 7.50 3.42 14.32
CA SER A 27 8.86 3.88 14.64
C SER A 27 9.27 5.13 13.86
N ASN A 28 8.76 5.33 12.64
CA ASN A 28 9.09 6.46 11.78
C ASN A 28 7.82 7.17 11.26
N PRO A 29 7.03 7.81 12.15
CA PRO A 29 5.77 8.43 11.76
C PRO A 29 5.95 9.67 10.90
N SER A 30 7.09 10.38 11.01
CA SER A 30 7.37 11.60 10.24
C SER A 30 7.57 11.35 8.75
N THR A 31 8.05 10.16 8.37
CA THR A 31 8.37 9.79 6.98
C THR A 31 7.49 8.69 6.44
N THR A 32 6.45 8.27 7.17
CA THR A 32 5.53 7.22 6.74
C THR A 32 4.10 7.74 6.68
N PHE A 33 3.43 7.53 5.54
CA PHE A 33 2.03 7.90 5.36
C PHE A 33 1.18 6.69 4.97
N LYS A 34 -0.14 6.80 5.21
CA LYS A 34 -1.11 5.79 4.78
C LYS A 34 -1.60 6.13 3.37
N GLN A 35 -1.54 5.15 2.48
CA GLN A 35 -2.02 5.27 1.12
C GLN A 35 -3.14 4.25 0.88
N THR A 36 -4.26 4.71 0.33
CA THR A 36 -5.30 3.83 -0.19
C THR A 36 -4.94 3.43 -1.61
N VAL A 37 -4.84 2.12 -1.86
CA VAL A 37 -4.47 1.54 -3.15
C VAL A 37 -5.52 0.55 -3.64
N VAL A 38 -5.69 0.46 -4.95
CA VAL A 38 -6.55 -0.55 -5.57
C VAL A 38 -5.70 -1.74 -5.97
N LYS A 39 -5.85 -2.85 -5.26
CA LYS A 39 -5.29 -4.14 -5.65
C LYS A 39 -6.10 -4.68 -6.82
N GLN A 40 -5.50 -4.64 -8.00
CA GLN A 40 -6.05 -5.26 -9.20
C GLN A 40 -5.47 -6.67 -9.31
N ALA A 41 -6.33 -7.68 -9.31
CA ALA A 41 -5.89 -9.01 -9.70
C ALA A 41 -5.51 -8.96 -11.19
N LYS A 42 -4.27 -9.35 -11.51
CA LYS A 42 -3.85 -9.49 -12.92
C LYS A 42 -4.78 -10.53 -13.58
N PRO A 43 -5.32 -10.27 -14.79
CA PRO A 43 -6.05 -11.30 -15.51
C PRO A 43 -5.09 -12.47 -15.78
N LYS A 44 -5.48 -13.69 -15.37
CA LYS A 44 -4.79 -14.90 -15.84
C LYS A 44 -5.00 -14.97 -17.34
N LYS A 45 -3.90 -14.94 -18.11
CA LYS A 45 -3.91 -15.19 -19.54
C LYS A 45 -4.14 -16.68 -19.79
#